data_AF-A0A933LVA1-F1
#
_entry.id   AF-A0A933LVA1-F1
#
_cell.length_a   1.000
_cell.length_b   1.000
_cell.length_c   1.000
_cell.angle_alpha   90.00
_cell.angle_beta   90.00
_cell.angle_gamma   90.00
#
_symmetry.space_group_name_H-M   'P 1'
#
loop_
_entity.id
_entity.type
_entity.pdbx_description
1 polymer ?
#
loop_
_entity_poly.entity_id
_entity_poly.type
_entity_poly.pdbx_seq_one_letter_code
_entity_poly.pdbx_strand_id
1 'polypeptide(L)'
;MSKPASRIGSNPLDFIGGGAPSVRPVQGGPEPQEEPEQFPVTLKTYRLPVDVVEKVADVAHAERCTMADFVTQAIRELVARIEERRGEPYPPRPKVRPRPPSTLEGQS
;
A
#
# COMPACT_ATOMS: atom_id res chain seq x y z
N MET A 1 -52.94 24.76 -15.15
CA MET A 1 -52.53 24.05 -13.93
C MET A 1 -52.47 22.57 -14.23
N SER A 2 -51.29 21.94 -14.11
CA SER A 2 -51.08 20.53 -13.71
C SER A 2 -49.57 20.23 -13.79
N LYS A 3 -48.99 19.85 -12.65
CA LYS A 3 -47.55 19.65 -12.41
C LYS A 3 -47.03 18.38 -13.10
N PRO A 4 -45.80 18.32 -13.64
CA PRO A 4 -45.15 17.05 -13.87
C PRO A 4 -44.51 16.54 -12.58
N ALA A 5 -44.67 15.24 -12.35
CA ALA A 5 -44.20 14.50 -11.20
C ALA A 5 -42.68 14.54 -11.05
N SER A 6 -42.23 14.73 -9.81
CA SER A 6 -40.83 14.59 -9.43
C SER A 6 -40.42 13.12 -9.56
N ARG A 7 -39.62 12.78 -10.57
CA ARG A 7 -39.01 11.46 -10.70
C ARG A 7 -37.85 11.37 -9.71
N ILE A 8 -38.07 10.65 -8.62
CA ILE A 8 -37.00 10.11 -7.78
C ILE A 8 -36.12 9.25 -8.69
N GLY A 9 -34.85 9.64 -8.84
CA GLY A 9 -33.88 8.91 -9.68
C GLY A 9 -33.03 9.78 -10.62
N SER A 10 -32.73 11.02 -10.27
CA SER A 10 -31.69 11.78 -10.99
C SER A 10 -30.32 11.29 -10.54
N ASN A 11 -29.66 10.46 -11.36
CA ASN A 11 -28.26 10.13 -11.18
C ASN A 11 -27.42 11.30 -11.74
N PRO A 12 -26.50 11.90 -10.96
CA PRO A 12 -25.65 13.00 -11.43
C PRO A 12 -24.73 12.63 -12.60
N LEU A 13 -24.64 11.35 -12.99
CA LEU A 13 -23.86 10.88 -14.14
C LEU A 13 -24.60 10.94 -15.48
N ASP A 14 -25.92 11.21 -15.51
CA ASP A 14 -26.68 11.40 -16.75
C ASP A 14 -26.34 12.73 -17.49
N PHE A 15 -25.52 13.58 -16.88
CA PHE A 15 -25.01 14.82 -17.49
C PHE A 15 -23.62 14.59 -18.11
N ILE A 16 -23.50 13.66 -19.06
CA ILE A 16 -22.32 13.57 -19.92
C ILE A 16 -22.76 13.69 -21.37
N GLY A 17 -22.69 14.91 -21.90
CA GLY A 17 -22.89 15.15 -23.31
C GLY A 17 -23.01 16.63 -23.66
N GLY A 18 -21.89 17.29 -23.92
CA GLY A 18 -21.88 18.53 -24.70
C GLY A 18 -20.87 19.58 -24.25
N GLY A 19 -19.65 19.48 -24.76
CA GLY A 19 -18.68 20.58 -24.68
C GLY A 19 -17.27 20.13 -25.04
N ALA A 20 -16.93 20.19 -26.33
CA ALA A 20 -15.56 20.02 -26.78
C ALA A 20 -14.63 21.09 -26.16
N PRO A 21 -13.46 20.74 -25.59
CA PRO A 21 -12.43 21.73 -25.36
C PRO A 21 -11.61 21.91 -26.65
N SER A 22 -11.70 23.13 -27.18
CA SER A 22 -10.83 23.69 -28.20
C SER A 22 -9.35 23.47 -27.84
N VAL A 23 -8.59 22.92 -28.77
CA VAL A 23 -7.14 22.71 -28.67
C VAL A 23 -6.47 24.09 -28.57
N ARG A 24 -5.83 24.39 -27.44
CA ARG A 24 -4.77 25.41 -27.35
C ARG A 24 -3.44 24.68 -27.13
N PRO A 25 -2.38 24.95 -27.90
CA PRO A 25 -1.08 24.37 -27.64
C PRO A 25 -0.43 25.17 -26.50
N VAL A 26 -0.48 24.66 -25.27
CA VAL A 26 0.45 25.08 -24.21
C VAL A 26 1.69 24.22 -24.35
N GLN A 27 2.74 24.89 -24.84
CA GLN A 27 4.11 24.46 -24.84
C GLN A 27 4.58 24.47 -23.38
N GLY A 28 4.76 23.28 -22.82
CA GLY A 28 5.13 23.06 -21.43
C GLY A 28 4.95 21.58 -21.14
N GLY A 29 5.94 20.78 -21.54
CA GLY A 29 5.90 19.34 -21.32
C GLY A 29 5.70 19.05 -19.83
N PRO A 30 4.88 18.05 -19.47
CA PRO A 30 4.85 17.60 -18.09
C PRO A 30 6.27 17.13 -17.74
N GLU A 31 6.86 17.72 -16.71
CA GLU A 31 7.90 17.04 -15.96
C GLU A 31 7.38 15.62 -15.67
N PRO A 32 8.18 14.56 -15.93
CA PRO A 32 7.78 13.22 -15.58
C PRO A 32 7.47 13.23 -14.08
N GLN A 33 6.18 13.16 -13.74
CA GLN A 33 5.76 12.82 -12.40
C GLN A 33 6.40 11.45 -12.15
N GLU A 34 7.38 11.42 -11.27
CA GLU A 34 7.91 10.17 -10.74
C GLU A 34 6.71 9.41 -10.18
N GLU A 35 6.21 8.44 -10.94
CA GLU A 35 5.25 7.47 -10.41
C GLU A 35 5.90 6.90 -9.15
N PRO A 36 5.21 6.95 -7.99
CA PRO A 36 5.79 6.43 -6.77
C PRO A 36 6.14 4.97 -7.01
N GLU A 37 7.43 4.65 -6.95
CA GLU A 37 7.98 3.33 -7.19
C GLU A 37 7.20 2.32 -6.32
N GLN A 38 6.27 1.58 -6.93
CA GLN A 38 5.41 0.65 -6.20
C GLN A 38 6.24 -0.59 -5.84
N PHE A 39 6.91 -0.52 -4.69
CA PHE A 39 7.59 -1.67 -4.12
C PHE A 39 6.57 -2.77 -3.82
N PRO A 40 6.90 -4.05 -4.02
CA PRO A 40 6.02 -5.16 -3.68
C PRO A 40 5.77 -5.16 -2.16
N VAL A 41 4.55 -4.81 -1.76
CA VAL A 41 4.11 -4.85 -0.36
C VAL A 41 3.57 -6.24 -0.04
N THR A 42 4.00 -6.82 1.09
CA THR A 42 3.45 -8.08 1.61
C THR A 42 2.83 -7.83 2.98
N LEU A 43 1.56 -8.22 3.15
CA LEU A 43 0.91 -8.20 4.45
C LEU A 43 1.45 -9.34 5.32
N LYS A 44 1.92 -9.00 6.53
CA LYS A 44 2.37 -9.98 7.52
C LYS A 44 1.84 -9.60 8.90
N THR A 45 1.39 -10.60 9.64
CA THR A 45 0.91 -10.46 11.01
C THR A 45 1.98 -10.94 11.99
N TYR A 46 2.29 -10.12 12.99
CA TYR A 46 3.27 -10.41 14.03
C TYR A 46 2.62 -10.29 15.40
N ARG A 47 3.13 -11.06 16.37
CA ARG A 47 2.76 -10.89 17.78
C ARG A 47 3.71 -9.89 18.41
N LEU A 48 3.17 -8.84 19.02
CA LEU A 48 3.91 -7.82 19.74
C LEU A 48 3.33 -7.66 21.15
N PRO A 49 4.15 -7.25 22.13
CA PRO A 49 3.63 -6.82 23.43
C PRO A 49 2.64 -5.67 23.27
N VAL A 50 1.58 -5.67 24.07
CA VAL A 50 0.49 -4.67 23.99
C VAL A 50 1.01 -3.26 24.19
N ASP A 51 1.89 -3.07 25.19
CA ASP A 51 2.48 -1.77 25.52
C ASP A 51 3.32 -1.19 24.35
N VAL A 52 3.93 -2.06 23.55
CA VAL A 52 4.67 -1.65 22.34
C VAL A 52 3.70 -1.19 21.26
N VAL A 53 2.61 -1.92 21.05
CA VAL A 53 1.60 -1.57 20.04
C VAL A 53 0.94 -0.22 20.36
N GLU A 54 0.58 0.01 21.61
CA GLU A 54 0.00 1.27 22.07
C GLU A 54 0.95 2.45 21.86
N LYS A 55 2.23 2.31 22.27
CA LYS A 55 3.24 3.35 22.04
C LYS A 55 3.47 3.64 20.57
N VAL A 56 3.49 2.60 19.72
CA VAL A 56 3.62 2.78 18.27
C VAL A 56 2.43 3.55 17.71
N ALA A 57 1.22 3.26 18.18
CA ALA A 57 0.02 4.00 17.75
C ALA A 57 0.08 5.48 18.16
N ASP A 58 0.49 5.77 19.40
CA ASP A 58 0.65 7.13 19.90
C ASP A 58 1.66 7.93 19.08
N VAL A 59 2.82 7.34 18.78
CA VAL A 59 3.87 8.00 17.99
C VAL A 59 3.43 8.18 16.54
N ALA A 60 2.84 7.16 15.91
CA ALA A 60 2.35 7.27 14.54
C ALA A 60 1.29 8.37 14.41
N HIS A 61 0.42 8.50 15.41
CA HIS A 61 -0.55 9.59 15.48
C HIS A 61 0.13 10.97 15.62
N ALA A 62 1.12 11.10 16.51
CA ALA A 62 1.86 12.34 16.71
C ALA A 62 2.63 12.79 15.44
N GLU A 63 3.27 11.84 14.76
CA GLU A 63 4.07 12.05 13.55
C GLU A 63 3.22 12.08 12.25
N ARG A 64 1.89 11.91 12.36
CA ARG A 64 0.94 11.88 11.23
C ARG A 64 1.31 10.86 10.14
N CYS A 65 1.83 9.71 10.54
CA CYS A 65 2.16 8.60 9.64
C CYS A 65 1.34 7.37 9.98
N THR A 66 1.35 6.35 9.09
CA THR A 66 0.71 5.09 9.41
C THR A 66 1.59 4.27 10.36
N MET A 67 0.98 3.42 11.19
CA MET A 67 1.76 2.48 12.03
C MET A 67 2.69 1.60 11.18
N ALA A 68 2.27 1.23 9.97
CA ALA A 68 3.07 0.43 9.05
C ALA A 68 4.31 1.19 8.58
N ASP A 69 4.17 2.48 8.25
CA ASP A 69 5.31 3.32 7.83
C ASP A 69 6.31 3.50 8.98
N PHE A 70 5.81 3.83 10.17
CA PHE A 70 6.65 3.97 11.36
C PHE A 70 7.42 2.68 11.67
N VAL A 71 6.72 1.54 11.69
CA VAL A 71 7.35 0.23 11.95
C VAL A 71 8.35 -0.11 10.83
N THR A 72 8.04 0.21 9.58
CA THR A 72 8.96 -0.01 8.45
C THR A 72 10.24 0.78 8.62
N GLN A 73 10.14 2.06 8.97
CA GLN A 73 11.30 2.91 9.22
C GLN A 73 12.12 2.40 10.40
N ALA A 74 11.47 2.11 11.53
CA ALA A 74 12.14 1.61 12.73
C ALA A 74 12.89 0.29 12.47
N ILE A 75 12.29 -0.63 11.71
CA ILE A 75 12.94 -1.90 11.33
C ILE A 75 14.14 -1.63 10.42
N ARG A 76 14.01 -0.77 9.40
CA ARG A 76 15.11 -0.44 8.48
C ARG A 76 16.30 0.16 9.22
N GLU A 77 16.06 1.13 10.10
CA GLU A 77 17.10 1.76 10.91
C GLU A 77 17.78 0.74 11.84
N LEU A 78 16.99 -0.12 12.48
CA LEU A 78 17.54 -1.15 13.37
C LEU A 78 18.40 -2.16 12.61
N VAL A 79 17.93 -2.65 11.46
CA VAL A 79 18.69 -3.59 10.61
C VAL A 79 19.99 -2.94 10.16
N ALA A 80 19.96 -1.70 9.67
CA ALA A 80 21.15 -0.97 9.24
C ALA A 80 22.18 -0.85 10.38
N ARG A 81 21.75 -0.48 11.59
CA ARG A 81 22.63 -0.41 12.77
C ARG A 81 23.20 -1.77 13.20
N ILE A 82 22.49 -2.87 12.94
CA ILE A 82 22.99 -4.22 13.23
C ILE A 82 24.03 -4.61 12.18
N GLU A 83 23.75 -4.37 10.89
CA GLU A 83 24.66 -4.68 9.79
C GLU A 83 25.95 -3.84 9.86
N GLU A 84 25.85 -2.56 10.22
CA GLU A 84 27.00 -1.70 10.47
C GLU A 84 27.90 -2.26 11.58
N ARG A 85 27.31 -2.69 12.70
CA ARG A 85 28.06 -3.33 13.81
C ARG A 85 28.69 -4.67 13.42
N ARG A 86 28.07 -5.40 12.49
CA ARG A 86 28.59 -6.67 11.99
C ARG A 86 29.68 -6.47 10.94
N GLY A 87 29.64 -5.36 10.20
CA GLY A 87 30.55 -5.05 9.09
C GLY A 87 30.14 -5.66 7.74
N GLU A 88 29.04 -6.41 7.69
CA GLU A 88 28.50 -6.99 6.45
C GLU A 88 26.97 -7.19 6.53
N PRO A 89 26.25 -7.11 5.40
CA PRO A 89 24.81 -7.33 5.36
C PRO A 89 24.42 -8.77 5.69
N TYR A 90 23.17 -8.98 6.12
CA TYR A 90 22.64 -10.33 6.31
C TYR A 90 22.38 -11.02 4.97
N PRO A 91 22.82 -12.28 4.78
CA PRO A 91 22.56 -13.00 3.54
C PRO A 91 21.06 -13.24 3.37
N PRO A 92 20.54 -13.23 2.12
CA PRO A 92 19.14 -13.52 1.86
C PRO A 92 18.80 -14.94 2.30
N ARG A 93 17.61 -15.12 2.90
CA ARG A 93 17.15 -16.46 3.28
C ARG A 93 17.02 -17.35 2.03
N PRO A 94 17.45 -18.62 2.10
CA PRO A 94 17.25 -19.56 1.00
C PRO A 94 15.76 -19.72 0.71
N LYS A 95 15.38 -19.70 -0.57
CA LYS A 95 14.00 -19.94 -1.00
C LYS A 95 13.66 -21.39 -0.69
N VAL A 96 12.88 -21.64 0.36
CA VAL A 96 12.34 -22.97 0.64
C VAL A 96 11.36 -23.30 -0.47
N ARG A 97 11.68 -24.30 -1.31
CA ARG A 97 10.68 -24.85 -2.23
C ARG A 97 9.59 -25.50 -1.38
N PRO A 98 8.30 -25.21 -1.61
CA PRO A 98 7.24 -25.94 -0.93
C PRO A 98 7.43 -27.43 -1.21
N ARG A 99 7.46 -28.24 -0.15
CA ARG A 99 7.47 -29.71 -0.27
C ARG A 99 6.19 -30.09 -1.02
N PRO A 100 6.24 -30.89 -2.09
CA PRO A 100 5.03 -31.41 -2.68
C PRO A 100 4.26 -32.20 -1.62
N PRO A 101 2.92 -32.16 -1.61
CA PRO A 101 2.13 -32.96 -0.70
C PRO A 101 2.53 -34.43 -0.90
N SER A 102 2.87 -35.12 0.19
CA SER A 102 3.11 -36.56 0.15
C SER A 102 1.82 -37.22 -0.31
N THR A 103 1.77 -37.65 -1.57
CA THR A 103 0.69 -38.48 -2.08
C THR A 103 0.65 -39.74 -1.21
N LEU A 104 -0.36 -39.86 -0.37
CA LEU A 104 -0.73 -41.11 0.28
C LEU A 104 -1.31 -42.02 -0.82
N GLU A 105 -0.43 -42.58 -1.64
CA GLU A 105 -0.78 -43.71 -2.50
C GLU A 105 -0.63 -44.99 -1.69
N GLY A 106 -1.71 -45.77 -1.63
CA GLY A 106 -1.66 -47.18 -1.31
C GLY A 106 -1.85 -47.53 0.16
N GLN A 107 -3.11 -47.71 0.55
CA GLN A 107 -3.54 -48.90 1.29
C GLN A 107 -5.07 -48.95 1.26
N SER A 108 -5.60 -49.74 0.32
CA SER A 108 -6.95 -50.30 0.35
C SER A 108 -6.85 -51.74 -0.09
#